data_AF-A0AAJ2N6J1-F1
#
_entry.id   AF-A0AAJ2N6J1-F1
#
_cell.length_a   1.000
_cell.length_b   1.000
_cell.length_c   1.000
_cell.angle_alpha   90.00
_cell.angle_beta   90.00
_cell.angle_gamma   90.00
#
_symmetry.space_group_name_H-M   'P 1'
#
loop_
_entity.id
_entity.type
_entity.pdbx_description
1 polymer ?
#
loop_
_entity_poly.entity_id
_entity_poly.type
_entity_poly.pdbx_seq_one_letter_code
_entity_poly.pdbx_strand_id
1 'polypeptide(L)'
;MAFEAGNGGGDMVDDRQLDEFLLISKHRLVSHYQVKLLSCLQCISPEMLWDQESEGENCIGSIVLHIIAHVDRNTMRLSNPDRRFDQGIETHFPNEPMSKLELIARVTESFEALGAAIDQSHSKNHSMYDLYHLVEHTAYHSGQVIDRVQRRIGTRFQFVQQGLNEKALRQRVENELEVRKAKNTAT
;
A
#
# COMPACT_ATOMS: atom_id res chain seq x y z
N MET A 1 -53.70 11.24 13.30
CA MET A 1 -52.71 10.15 13.20
C MET A 1 -51.38 10.80 12.85
N ALA A 2 -50.50 10.92 13.83
CA ALA A 2 -49.13 11.40 13.63
C ALA A 2 -48.26 10.20 13.25
N PHE A 3 -47.49 10.34 12.18
CA PHE A 3 -46.41 9.41 11.85
C PHE A 3 -45.26 9.70 12.81
N GLU A 4 -44.97 8.76 13.71
CA GLU A 4 -43.75 8.77 14.50
C GLU A 4 -42.56 8.50 13.56
N ALA A 5 -41.60 9.43 13.58
CA ALA A 5 -40.35 9.30 12.87
C ALA A 5 -39.58 8.09 13.42
N GLY A 6 -39.17 7.22 12.50
CA GLY A 6 -38.35 6.06 12.80
C GLY A 6 -37.10 6.43 13.58
N ASN A 7 -36.85 5.66 14.62
CA ASN A 7 -35.60 5.64 15.37
C ASN A 7 -34.46 5.29 14.39
N GLY A 8 -33.77 6.32 13.91
CA GLY A 8 -32.66 6.21 12.96
C GLY A 8 -31.41 5.64 13.64
N GLY A 9 -31.40 4.33 13.88
CA GLY A 9 -30.19 3.56 14.13
C GLY A 9 -29.43 3.31 12.83
N GLY A 10 -29.00 4.39 12.16
CA GLY A 10 -28.31 4.35 10.87
C GLY A 10 -26.79 4.49 11.04
N ASP A 11 -26.10 3.36 10.92
CA ASP A 11 -24.71 3.16 10.46
C ASP A 11 -23.65 4.18 10.89
N MET A 12 -23.32 4.17 12.18
CA MET A 12 -21.95 4.43 12.61
C MET A 12 -21.16 3.13 12.45
N VAL A 13 -20.50 2.92 11.31
CA VAL A 13 -19.20 2.22 11.40
C VAL A 13 -18.43 3.03 12.43
N ASP A 14 -18.14 2.43 13.58
CA ASP A 14 -17.48 3.11 14.70
C ASP A 14 -16.27 3.86 14.13
N ASP A 15 -16.19 5.19 14.28
CA ASP A 15 -15.09 6.01 13.74
C ASP A 15 -13.73 5.39 14.11
N ARG A 16 -13.68 4.71 15.26
CA ARG A 16 -12.54 3.92 15.72
C ARG A 16 -12.21 2.71 14.84
N GLN A 17 -13.19 1.94 14.40
CA GLN A 17 -12.98 0.79 13.50
C GLN A 17 -12.46 1.23 12.14
N LEU A 18 -12.96 2.37 11.63
CA LEU A 18 -12.46 2.94 10.38
C LEU A 18 -11.02 3.45 10.56
N ASP A 19 -10.72 4.17 11.65
CA ASP A 19 -9.36 4.60 11.97
C ASP A 19 -8.39 3.41 12.09
N GLU A 20 -8.81 2.34 12.78
CA GLU A 20 -8.02 1.12 12.90
C GLU A 20 -7.78 0.48 11.52
N PHE A 21 -8.80 0.39 10.67
CA PHE A 21 -8.65 -0.12 9.30
C PHE A 21 -7.69 0.71 8.46
N LEU A 22 -7.78 2.04 8.52
CA LEU A 22 -6.88 2.95 7.80
C LEU A 22 -5.44 2.77 8.27
N LEU A 23 -5.21 2.67 9.58
CA LEU A 23 -3.88 2.44 10.14
C LEU A 23 -3.30 1.08 9.80
N ILE A 24 -4.10 0.02 9.85
CA ILE A 24 -3.67 -1.32 9.41
C ILE A 24 -3.26 -1.26 7.95
N SER A 25 -4.09 -0.66 7.08
CA SER A 25 -3.84 -0.53 5.65
C SER A 25 -2.56 0.28 5.38
N LYS A 26 -2.39 1.42 6.06
CA LYS A 26 -1.18 2.24 5.99
C LYS A 26 0.06 1.44 6.33
N HIS A 27 0.07 0.77 7.48
CA HIS A 27 1.26 0.03 7.92
C HIS A 27 1.52 -1.23 7.08
N ARG A 28 0.51 -1.87 6.51
CA ARG A 28 0.70 -2.92 5.51
C ARG A 28 1.43 -2.39 4.27
N LEU A 29 0.96 -1.27 3.72
CA LEU A 29 1.52 -0.70 2.50
C LEU A 29 2.92 -0.12 2.76
N VAL A 30 3.04 0.81 3.71
CA VAL A 30 4.25 1.60 3.96
C VAL A 30 5.25 0.85 4.84
N SER A 31 4.81 0.24 5.93
CA SER A 31 5.76 -0.39 6.88
C SER A 31 6.13 -1.84 6.53
N HIS A 32 5.35 -2.51 5.66
CA HIS A 32 5.64 -3.90 5.25
C HIS A 32 5.99 -3.98 3.75
N TYR A 33 5.07 -3.65 2.83
CA TYR A 33 5.31 -3.92 1.41
C TYR A 33 6.38 -3.01 0.81
N GLN A 34 6.39 -1.71 1.13
CA GLN A 34 7.47 -0.82 0.73
C GLN A 34 8.84 -1.34 1.20
N VAL A 35 8.96 -1.71 2.49
CA VAL A 35 10.21 -2.23 3.06
C VAL A 35 10.67 -3.50 2.34
N LYS A 36 9.73 -4.41 2.00
CA LYS A 36 10.03 -5.62 1.24
C LYS A 36 10.52 -5.31 -0.18
N LEU A 37 9.85 -4.39 -0.88
CA LEU A 37 10.24 -3.95 -2.22
C LEU A 37 11.61 -3.29 -2.21
N LEU A 38 11.87 -2.38 -1.27
CA LEU A 38 13.18 -1.73 -1.12
C LEU A 38 14.28 -2.75 -0.81
N SER A 39 14.02 -3.72 0.06
CA SER A 39 14.97 -4.81 0.35
C SER A 39 15.29 -5.63 -0.91
N CYS A 40 14.28 -5.94 -1.72
CA CYS A 40 14.46 -6.64 -3.00
C CYS A 40 15.32 -5.82 -3.97
N LEU A 41 14.98 -4.54 -4.16
CA LEU A 41 15.69 -3.64 -5.07
C LEU A 41 17.14 -3.42 -4.62
N GLN A 42 17.42 -3.32 -3.33
CA GLN A 42 18.78 -3.14 -2.83
C GLN A 42 19.70 -4.33 -3.16
N CYS A 43 19.16 -5.56 -3.14
CA CYS A 43 19.93 -6.79 -3.30
C CYS A 43 20.23 -7.20 -4.75
N ILE A 44 19.56 -6.60 -5.74
CA ILE A 44 19.75 -6.96 -7.16
C ILE A 44 20.68 -6.00 -7.90
N SER A 45 21.33 -6.51 -8.95
CA SER A 45 22.13 -5.68 -9.85
C SER A 45 21.23 -4.88 -10.81
N PRO A 46 21.72 -3.77 -11.41
CA PRO A 46 20.95 -3.00 -12.39
C PRO A 46 20.47 -3.82 -13.59
N GLU A 47 21.24 -4.82 -14.02
CA GLU A 47 20.93 -5.69 -15.15
C GLU A 47 19.71 -6.58 -14.82
N MET A 48 19.71 -7.18 -13.62
CA MET A 48 18.60 -8.02 -13.16
C MET A 48 17.27 -7.27 -13.08
N LEU A 49 17.28 -5.95 -12.95
CA LEU A 49 16.06 -5.16 -12.75
C LEU A 49 15.14 -5.23 -13.98
N TRP A 50 15.70 -5.20 -15.18
CA TRP A 50 14.96 -5.10 -16.43
C TRP A 50 14.99 -6.38 -17.29
N ASP A 51 15.79 -7.37 -16.89
CA ASP A 51 15.82 -8.68 -17.53
C ASP A 51 14.51 -9.46 -17.33
N GLN A 52 13.96 -9.98 -18.43
CA GLN A 52 12.83 -10.91 -18.42
C GLN A 52 13.31 -12.34 -18.18
N GLU A 53 12.54 -13.14 -17.43
CA GLU A 53 12.88 -14.56 -17.21
C GLU A 53 12.49 -15.43 -18.42
N SER A 54 11.46 -15.03 -19.14
CA SER A 54 11.02 -15.63 -20.39
C SER A 54 10.35 -14.58 -21.28
N GLU A 55 10.23 -14.88 -22.58
CA GLU A 55 9.64 -13.98 -23.57
C GLU A 55 8.20 -13.60 -23.17
N GLY A 56 7.92 -12.30 -23.12
CA GLY A 56 6.61 -11.76 -22.79
C GLY A 56 6.30 -11.68 -21.29
N GLU A 57 7.19 -12.15 -20.40
CA GLU A 57 7.01 -11.95 -18.96
C GLU A 57 7.42 -10.56 -18.49
N ASN A 58 6.74 -10.06 -17.46
CA ASN A 58 7.09 -8.80 -16.81
C ASN A 58 8.40 -8.96 -16.02
N CYS A 59 9.37 -8.07 -16.26
CA CYS A 59 10.57 -7.99 -15.44
C CYS A 59 10.26 -7.38 -14.06
N ILE A 60 11.25 -7.42 -13.16
CA ILE A 60 11.10 -6.91 -11.78
C ILE A 60 10.73 -5.42 -11.81
N GLY A 61 11.45 -4.62 -12.60
CA GLY A 61 11.20 -3.19 -12.74
C GLY A 61 9.78 -2.87 -13.21
N SER A 62 9.28 -3.60 -14.21
CA SER A 62 7.91 -3.42 -14.72
C SER A 62 6.84 -3.73 -13.69
N ILE A 63 7.03 -4.76 -12.86
CA ILE A 63 6.08 -5.10 -11.78
C ILE A 63 6.10 -4.02 -10.69
N VAL A 64 7.29 -3.50 -10.35
CA VAL A 64 7.41 -2.40 -9.37
C VAL A 64 6.76 -1.13 -9.89
N LEU A 65 6.96 -0.76 -11.16
CA LEU A 65 6.29 0.39 -11.78
C LEU A 65 4.77 0.22 -11.82
N HIS A 66 4.29 -1.00 -12.05
CA HIS A 66 2.86 -1.32 -11.97
C HIS A 66 2.30 -1.12 -10.56
N ILE A 67 3.00 -1.58 -9.51
CA ILE A 67 2.63 -1.32 -8.12
C ILE A 67 2.58 0.19 -7.86
N ILE A 68 3.60 0.95 -8.28
CA ILE A 68 3.67 2.41 -8.13
C ILE A 68 2.44 3.06 -8.76
N ALA A 69 2.07 2.69 -9.98
CA ALA A 69 0.90 3.24 -10.66
C ALA A 69 -0.40 3.01 -9.86
N HIS A 70 -0.58 1.84 -9.24
CA HIS A 70 -1.73 1.56 -8.38
C HIS A 70 -1.68 2.37 -7.07
N VAL A 71 -0.50 2.52 -6.46
CA VAL A 71 -0.30 3.34 -5.27
C VAL A 71 -0.64 4.80 -5.58
N ASP A 72 -0.07 5.38 -6.62
CA ASP A 72 -0.29 6.78 -7.01
C ASP A 72 -1.76 7.07 -7.33
N ARG A 73 -2.44 6.17 -8.04
CA ARG A 73 -3.88 6.30 -8.33
C ARG A 73 -4.72 6.31 -7.07
N ASN A 74 -4.41 5.46 -6.10
CA ASN A 74 -5.13 5.44 -4.83
C ASN A 74 -4.80 6.64 -3.95
N THR A 75 -3.54 7.10 -3.93
CA THR A 75 -3.15 8.37 -3.30
C THR A 75 -3.99 9.52 -3.85
N MET A 76 -4.14 9.62 -5.18
CA MET A 76 -4.98 10.63 -5.82
C MET A 76 -6.47 10.51 -5.46
N ARG A 77 -7.00 9.29 -5.31
CA ARG A 77 -8.39 9.06 -4.87
C ARG A 77 -8.62 9.41 -3.40
N LEU A 78 -7.63 9.15 -2.54
CA LEU A 78 -7.68 9.55 -1.13
C LEU A 78 -7.73 11.08 -1.00
N SER A 79 -6.96 11.80 -1.82
CA SER A 79 -6.99 13.28 -1.84
C SER A 79 -8.20 13.87 -2.59
N ASN A 80 -8.78 13.15 -3.55
CA ASN A 80 -9.96 13.56 -4.31
C ASN A 80 -10.86 12.35 -4.63
N PRO A 81 -11.84 12.03 -3.76
CA PRO A 81 -12.71 10.85 -3.91
C PRO A 81 -13.54 10.82 -5.20
N ASP A 82 -13.82 11.98 -5.79
CA ASP A 82 -14.58 12.09 -7.05
C ASP A 82 -13.72 11.85 -8.28
N ARG A 83 -12.40 11.73 -8.11
CA ARG A 83 -11.49 11.47 -9.23
C ARG A 83 -11.84 10.12 -9.88
N ARG A 84 -12.04 10.16 -11.19
CA ARG A 84 -12.20 8.98 -12.05
C ARG A 84 -10.98 8.86 -12.95
N PHE A 85 -10.68 7.63 -13.35
CA PHE A 85 -9.63 7.33 -14.32
C PHE A 85 -10.30 6.70 -15.52
N ASP A 86 -10.03 7.23 -16.71
CA ASP A 86 -10.72 6.84 -17.94
C ASP A 86 -10.25 5.48 -18.48
N GLN A 87 -9.12 4.97 -17.99
CA GLN A 87 -8.52 3.70 -18.40
C GLN A 87 -8.05 2.87 -17.20
N GLY A 88 -8.35 1.57 -17.24
CA GLY A 88 -7.79 0.58 -16.32
C GLY A 88 -6.28 0.40 -16.51
N ILE A 89 -5.59 -0.06 -15.47
CA ILE A 89 -4.14 -0.38 -15.51
C ILE A 89 -3.84 -1.82 -15.11
N GLU A 90 -4.86 -2.65 -14.96
CA GLU A 90 -4.79 -4.01 -14.40
C GLU A 90 -3.83 -4.90 -15.18
N THR A 91 -3.74 -4.71 -16.50
CA THR A 91 -2.83 -5.46 -17.39
C THR A 91 -1.67 -4.62 -17.91
N HIS A 92 -1.51 -3.39 -17.42
CA HIS A 92 -0.47 -2.47 -17.90
C HIS A 92 0.78 -2.55 -17.01
N PHE A 93 1.86 -3.05 -17.59
CA PHE A 93 3.17 -3.16 -16.94
C PHE A 93 4.19 -2.35 -17.74
N PRO A 94 4.56 -1.14 -17.29
CA PRO A 94 5.49 -0.29 -18.02
C PRO A 94 6.86 -0.96 -18.16
N ASN A 95 7.39 -1.06 -19.38
CA ASN A 95 8.78 -1.42 -19.60
C ASN A 95 9.56 -0.13 -19.89
N GLU A 96 9.84 0.63 -18.84
CA GLU A 96 10.54 1.91 -18.88
C GLU A 96 11.85 1.79 -18.10
N PRO A 97 12.94 1.29 -18.73
CA PRO A 97 14.20 1.12 -18.04
C PRO A 97 14.71 2.42 -17.43
N MET A 98 14.98 2.37 -16.13
CA MET A 98 15.63 3.45 -15.36
C MET A 98 16.66 2.87 -14.41
N SER A 99 17.48 3.72 -13.83
CA SER A 99 18.46 3.28 -12.85
C SER A 99 17.77 2.71 -11.60
N LYS A 100 18.47 1.80 -10.94
CA LYS A 100 18.03 1.21 -9.67
C LYS A 100 17.75 2.28 -8.61
N LEU A 101 18.54 3.35 -8.56
CA LEU A 101 18.37 4.44 -7.62
C LEU A 101 17.11 5.27 -7.94
N GLU A 102 16.84 5.55 -9.22
CA GLU A 102 15.61 6.24 -9.63
C GLU A 102 14.37 5.43 -9.27
N LEU A 103 14.38 4.11 -9.50
CA LEU A 103 13.24 3.27 -9.13
C LEU A 103 13.03 3.20 -7.61
N ILE A 104 14.12 3.11 -6.83
CA ILE A 104 14.05 3.15 -5.36
C ILE A 104 13.47 4.49 -4.88
N ALA A 105 13.89 5.60 -5.49
CA ALA A 105 13.35 6.92 -5.17
C ALA A 105 11.84 6.98 -5.45
N ARG A 106 11.40 6.52 -6.62
CA ARG A 106 9.96 6.47 -6.96
C ARG A 106 9.15 5.59 -5.99
N VAL A 107 9.64 4.40 -5.63
CA VAL A 107 8.97 3.56 -4.59
C VAL A 107 8.87 4.32 -3.28
N THR A 108 9.93 5.03 -2.90
CA THR A 108 9.97 5.79 -1.64
C THR A 108 8.93 6.90 -1.66
N GLU A 109 8.98 7.76 -2.67
CA GLU A 109 8.11 8.92 -2.84
C GLU A 109 6.63 8.52 -2.92
N SER A 110 6.28 7.52 -3.74
CA SER A 110 4.89 7.10 -3.93
C SER A 110 4.27 6.52 -2.65
N PHE A 111 5.00 5.69 -1.90
CA PHE A 111 4.49 5.10 -0.66
C PHE A 111 4.47 6.10 0.50
N GLU A 112 5.42 7.05 0.55
CA GLU A 112 5.37 8.16 1.52
C GLU A 112 4.16 9.07 1.26
N ALA A 113 3.92 9.43 0.00
CA ALA A 113 2.75 10.22 -0.39
C ALA A 113 1.43 9.51 -0.05
N LEU A 114 1.35 8.20 -0.29
CA LEU A 114 0.22 7.37 0.11
C LEU A 114 0.01 7.38 1.63
N GLY A 115 1.08 7.18 2.40
CA GLY A 115 1.02 7.21 3.86
C GLY A 115 0.50 8.54 4.39
N ALA A 116 1.01 9.65 3.85
CA ALA A 116 0.55 10.99 4.19
C ALA A 116 -0.92 11.22 3.79
N ALA A 117 -1.36 10.71 2.64
CA ALA A 117 -2.75 10.80 2.21
C ALA A 117 -3.69 10.01 3.13
N ILE A 118 -3.27 8.83 3.62
CA ILE A 118 -4.04 8.07 4.62
C ILE A 118 -4.06 8.81 5.97
N ASP A 119 -2.96 9.44 6.37
CA ASP A 119 -2.93 10.21 7.64
C ASP A 119 -3.80 11.47 7.61
N GLN A 120 -4.00 12.06 6.43
CA GLN A 120 -4.89 13.19 6.22
C GLN A 120 -6.34 12.77 5.92
N SER A 121 -6.56 11.49 5.63
CA SER A 121 -7.88 10.93 5.36
C SER A 121 -8.68 10.87 6.67
N HIS A 122 -9.71 11.71 6.79
CA HIS A 122 -10.66 11.67 7.90
C HIS A 122 -11.92 10.90 7.48
N SER A 123 -12.59 10.31 8.47
CA SER A 123 -13.57 9.20 8.42
C SER A 123 -14.77 9.28 7.46
N LYS A 124 -14.88 10.23 6.54
CA LYS A 124 -16.17 10.54 5.91
C LYS A 124 -16.40 10.14 4.47
N ASN A 125 -15.44 9.70 3.66
CA ASN A 125 -15.74 9.33 2.25
C ASN A 125 -14.76 8.34 1.59
N HIS A 126 -14.05 7.51 2.35
CA HIS A 126 -13.07 6.58 1.77
C HIS A 126 -13.66 5.18 1.55
N SER A 127 -13.55 4.70 0.32
CA SER A 127 -13.92 3.34 -0.04
C SER A 127 -12.94 2.35 0.61
N MET A 128 -13.38 1.65 1.65
CA MET A 128 -12.62 0.57 2.27
C MET A 128 -12.28 -0.52 1.24
N TYR A 129 -13.18 -0.76 0.28
CA TYR A 129 -12.98 -1.72 -0.79
C TYR A 129 -11.79 -1.35 -1.68
N ASP A 130 -11.67 -0.09 -2.08
CA ASP A 130 -10.55 0.35 -2.92
C ASP A 130 -9.22 0.26 -2.18
N LEU A 131 -9.19 0.68 -0.91
CA LEU A 131 -7.97 0.62 -0.10
C LEU A 131 -7.57 -0.83 0.20
N TYR A 132 -8.53 -1.71 0.50
CA TYR A 132 -8.24 -3.11 0.74
C TYR A 132 -7.78 -3.82 -0.54
N HIS A 133 -8.41 -3.53 -1.68
CA HIS A 133 -7.95 -4.01 -2.97
C HIS A 133 -6.50 -3.56 -3.25
N LEU A 134 -6.13 -2.32 -2.93
CA LEU A 134 -4.74 -1.88 -3.03
C LEU A 134 -3.79 -2.69 -2.13
N VAL A 135 -4.19 -3.00 -0.89
CA VAL A 135 -3.41 -3.85 0.03
C VAL A 135 -3.18 -5.22 -0.58
N GLU A 136 -4.23 -5.87 -1.08
CA GLU A 136 -4.15 -7.20 -1.70
C GLU A 136 -3.33 -7.19 -2.99
N HIS A 137 -3.57 -6.22 -3.87
CA HIS A 137 -2.87 -6.07 -5.14
C HIS A 137 -1.36 -5.84 -4.93
N THR A 138 -1.02 -4.96 -3.98
CA THR A 138 0.37 -4.71 -3.59
C THR A 138 1.01 -5.96 -2.99
N ALA A 139 0.28 -6.71 -2.15
CA ALA A 139 0.78 -7.96 -1.57
C ALA A 139 1.08 -9.01 -2.65
N TYR A 140 0.16 -9.19 -3.59
CA TYR A 140 0.28 -10.13 -4.69
C TYR A 140 1.52 -9.85 -5.55
N HIS A 141 1.67 -8.61 -6.02
CA HIS A 141 2.81 -8.24 -6.86
C HIS A 141 4.13 -8.14 -6.08
N SER A 142 4.09 -7.77 -4.80
CA SER A 142 5.29 -7.85 -3.95
C SER A 142 5.77 -9.30 -3.81
N GLY A 143 4.85 -10.26 -3.68
CA GLY A 143 5.19 -11.68 -3.66
C GLY A 143 5.88 -12.14 -4.94
N GLN A 144 5.40 -11.67 -6.10
CA GLN A 144 6.02 -11.92 -7.39
C GLN A 144 7.44 -11.33 -7.51
N VAL A 145 7.65 -10.11 -7.01
CA VAL A 145 8.98 -9.46 -6.97
C VAL A 145 9.92 -10.25 -6.05
N ILE A 146 9.46 -10.56 -4.84
CA ILE A 146 10.23 -11.32 -3.84
C ILE A 146 10.67 -12.66 -4.39
N ASP A 147 9.75 -13.43 -4.98
CA ASP A 147 10.05 -14.75 -5.54
C ASP A 147 11.13 -14.68 -6.63
N ARG A 148 10.96 -13.78 -7.61
CA ARG A 148 11.94 -13.57 -8.69
C ARG A 148 13.31 -13.17 -8.15
N VAL A 149 13.35 -12.23 -7.21
CA VAL A 149 14.62 -11.81 -6.59
C VAL A 149 15.29 -12.96 -5.87
N GLN A 150 14.56 -13.69 -5.02
CA GLN A 150 15.12 -14.82 -4.26
C GLN A 150 15.67 -15.92 -5.18
N ARG A 151 15.00 -16.22 -6.29
CA ARG A 151 15.48 -17.19 -7.29
C ARG A 151 16.78 -16.73 -7.97
N ARG A 152 16.92 -15.43 -8.23
CA ARG A 152 18.11 -14.86 -8.88
C ARG A 152 19.31 -14.71 -7.95
N ILE A 153 19.09 -14.35 -6.68
CA ILE A 153 20.18 -14.14 -5.70
C ILE A 153 20.50 -15.39 -4.86
N GLY A 154 19.71 -16.46 -4.99
CA GLY A 154 19.91 -17.72 -4.25
C GLY A 154 19.70 -17.62 -2.73
N THR A 155 19.16 -16.51 -2.23
CA THR A 155 18.98 -16.23 -0.79
C THR A 155 17.51 -16.00 -0.49
N ARG A 156 17.01 -16.53 0.63
CA ARG A 156 15.63 -16.32 1.09
C ARG A 156 15.55 -15.15 2.06
N PHE A 157 14.65 -14.22 1.80
CA PHE A 157 14.35 -13.17 2.78
C PHE A 157 13.68 -13.76 4.03
N GLN A 158 14.02 -13.22 5.19
CA GLN A 158 13.48 -13.63 6.50
C GLN A 158 12.65 -12.49 7.12
N PHE A 159 11.78 -11.87 6.34
CA PHE A 159 11.04 -10.66 6.72
C PHE A 159 10.26 -10.82 8.04
N VAL A 160 9.61 -11.96 8.24
CA VAL A 160 8.81 -12.23 9.45
C VAL A 160 9.69 -12.28 10.70
N GLN A 161 10.83 -12.97 10.60
CA GLN A 161 11.83 -13.09 11.65
C GLN A 161 12.53 -11.76 11.92
N GLN A 162 12.60 -10.88 10.91
CA GLN A 162 13.13 -9.52 10.99
C GLN A 162 12.10 -8.47 11.46
N GLY A 163 10.94 -8.90 11.95
CA GLY A 163 9.96 -8.02 12.58
C GLY A 163 8.83 -7.54 11.68
N LEU A 164 8.76 -7.94 10.41
CA LEU A 164 7.58 -7.70 9.55
C LEU A 164 6.53 -8.79 9.79
N ASN A 165 5.94 -8.78 10.99
CA ASN A 165 4.97 -9.77 11.45
C ASN A 165 3.74 -9.13 12.12
N GLU A 166 2.71 -9.93 12.32
CA GLU A 166 1.40 -9.47 12.84
C GLU A 166 1.50 -8.83 14.23
N LYS A 167 2.36 -9.35 15.10
CA LYS A 167 2.55 -8.79 16.44
C LYS A 167 3.13 -7.38 16.37
N ALA A 168 4.15 -7.18 15.53
CA ALA A 168 4.77 -5.87 15.34
C ALA A 168 3.83 -4.87 14.65
N LEU A 169 3.06 -5.33 13.66
CA LEU A 169 2.02 -4.52 13.00
C LEU A 169 0.98 -4.04 14.01
N ARG A 170 0.41 -4.97 14.78
CA ARG A 170 -0.60 -4.67 15.81
C ARG A 170 -0.07 -3.65 16.82
N GLN A 171 1.14 -3.85 17.34
CA GLN A 171 1.73 -2.91 18.29
C GLN A 171 1.87 -1.50 17.72
N ARG A 172 2.23 -1.35 16.43
CA ARG A 172 2.34 -0.04 15.77
C ARG A 172 0.97 0.63 15.65
N VAL A 173 -0.04 -0.12 15.21
CA VAL A 173 -1.41 0.37 15.08
C VAL A 173 -1.98 0.81 16.43
N GLU A 174 -1.85 -0.03 17.47
CA GLU A 174 -2.32 0.29 18.82
C GLU A 174 -1.63 1.54 19.37
N ASN A 175 -0.32 1.68 19.20
CA ASN A 175 0.41 2.86 19.64
C ASN A 175 -0.07 4.14 18.92
N GLU A 176 -0.32 4.07 17.61
CA GLU A 176 -0.77 5.25 16.84
C GLU A 176 -2.21 5.63 17.18
N LEU A 177 -3.10 4.64 17.39
CA LEU A 177 -4.47 4.89 17.85
C LEU A 177 -4.49 5.62 19.20
N GLU A 178 -3.66 5.21 20.17
CA GLU A 178 -3.58 5.88 21.47
C GLU A 178 -3.08 7.33 21.33
N VAL A 179 -2.11 7.57 20.44
CA VAL A 179 -1.64 8.93 20.14
C VAL A 179 -2.73 9.80 19.52
N ARG A 180 -3.52 9.26 18.58
CA ARG A 180 -4.66 9.97 17.95
C ARG A 180 -5.74 10.32 18.99
N LYS A 181 -6.08 9.36 19.85
CA LYS A 181 -7.04 9.56 20.94
C LYS A 181 -6.59 10.65 21.92
N ALA A 182 -5.32 10.64 22.32
CA ALA A 182 -4.77 11.65 23.22
C ALA A 182 -4.87 13.07 22.63
N LYS A 183 -4.61 13.22 21.32
CA LYS A 183 -4.75 14.52 20.62
C LYS A 183 -6.19 15.00 20.60
N ASN A 184 -7.14 14.12 20.25
CA ASN A 184 -8.56 14.48 20.19
C ASN A 184 -9.16 14.85 21.55
N THR A 185 -8.58 14.37 22.66
CA THR A 185 -9.04 14.70 24.03
C THR A 185 -8.46 16.03 24.53
N ALA A 186 -7.41 16.55 23.88
CA ALA A 186 -6.72 17.79 24.24
C ALA A 186 -7.19 19.02 23.43
N THR A 187 -8.14 18.84 22.52
CA THR A 187 -8.73 19.90 21.67
C THR A 187 -10.17 20.16 22.11
#